data_AF-A0A960XSW7-F1
#
_entry.id   AF-A0A960XSW7-F1
#
_cell.length_a   1.000
_cell.length_b   1.000
_cell.length_c   1.000
_cell.angle_alpha   90.00
_cell.angle_beta   90.00
_cell.angle_gamma   90.00
#
_symmetry.space_group_name_H-M   'P 1'
#
loop_
_entity.id
_entity.type
_entity.pdbx_description
1 polymer ?
#
loop_
_entity_poly.entity_id
_entity_poly.type
_entity_poly.pdbx_seq_one_letter_code
_entity_poly.pdbx_strand_id
1 'polypeptide(L)'
;MDIPYTVHARPDTGLYNAKIGIWLFLASEVMLFGGLFSAYIFLRLGADYPWPVHDLDVTLGFWNTIVLIASSVTVVMAWASVKLRRYGQYKIYMAITVLCAAIFMFNKSLEYKAKFAHYAVKLTDGTILTGHLPEDDHHHTIPYQIKFGEITELSLSIPVKKSAITADPVGYVVPHIEDESPKFKTADGKEITLDDASFAELSAAAIAKAESEGKGSATVKLTSVTPLKAAAKPSEIFGYTADSITFRDGTTAKGKLIDDKMTLLVDGIDARGVAQPDKSLAFDHRYLGAWQPAFVANRDHHIAEFEEKYPTRDKDKSATLQKESLFYKIHSSTPPAADAVHSGDKHGAEAHAPAEGGHGGGHDYPTVVIDKKDITFFSNFTPKLNTYYAIYFTLTGLHGLHVVAGALVLLYFLVFNG
;
A
#
# COMPACT_ATOMS: atom_id res chain seq x y z
N MET A 1 -44.42 -15.09 25.17
CA MET A 1 -45.00 -13.76 25.43
C MET A 1 -44.89 -13.00 24.12
N ASP A 2 -46.00 -12.86 23.40
CA ASP A 2 -46.00 -12.16 22.11
C ASP A 2 -45.91 -10.66 22.37
N ILE A 3 -44.82 -10.05 21.90
CA ILE A 3 -44.64 -8.61 22.02
C ILE A 3 -45.46 -7.96 20.89
N PRO A 4 -46.48 -7.14 21.20
CA PRO A 4 -47.27 -6.46 20.17
C PRO A 4 -46.35 -5.73 19.17
N TYR A 5 -46.71 -5.73 17.88
CA TYR A 5 -45.97 -5.11 16.77
C TYR A 5 -44.66 -5.78 16.32
N THR A 6 -44.24 -6.88 16.96
CA THR A 6 -43.20 -7.78 16.42
C THR A 6 -43.80 -8.89 15.55
N VAL A 7 -45.00 -9.36 15.90
CA VAL A 7 -45.72 -10.46 15.24
C VAL A 7 -46.95 -9.99 14.44
N HIS A 8 -47.49 -8.80 14.73
CA HIS A 8 -48.64 -8.23 14.03
C HIS A 8 -48.25 -6.95 13.29
N ALA A 9 -48.83 -6.76 12.11
CA ALA A 9 -48.64 -5.55 11.32
C ALA A 9 -49.23 -4.34 12.05
N ARG A 10 -48.51 -3.22 11.99
CA ARG A 10 -48.99 -1.94 12.51
C ARG A 10 -50.22 -1.45 11.74
N PRO A 11 -51.27 -0.93 12.39
CA PRO A 11 -52.47 -0.42 11.71
C PRO A 11 -52.18 0.76 10.76
N ASP A 12 -51.21 1.59 11.11
CA ASP A 12 -50.80 2.81 10.41
C ASP A 12 -49.95 2.55 9.16
N THR A 13 -49.07 1.55 9.19
CA THR A 13 -48.10 1.26 8.11
C THR A 13 -48.32 -0.07 7.40
N GLY A 14 -49.11 -0.98 7.98
CA GLY A 14 -49.29 -2.35 7.46
C GLY A 14 -48.04 -3.23 7.54
N LEU A 15 -46.99 -2.80 8.27
CA LEU A 15 -45.70 -3.49 8.37
C LEU A 15 -45.36 -3.86 9.83
N TYR A 16 -44.54 -4.89 10.00
CA TYR A 16 -43.98 -5.27 11.30
C TYR A 16 -42.77 -4.39 11.64
N ASN A 17 -42.49 -4.18 12.93
CA ASN A 17 -41.38 -3.32 13.39
C ASN A 17 -40.02 -3.72 12.80
N ALA A 18 -39.74 -5.02 12.73
CA ALA A 18 -38.49 -5.52 12.16
C ALA A 18 -38.32 -5.09 10.69
N LYS A 19 -39.41 -5.13 9.90
CA LYS A 19 -39.36 -4.74 8.48
C LYS A 19 -39.11 -3.24 8.33
N ILE A 20 -39.77 -2.40 9.14
CA ILE A 20 -39.51 -0.96 9.16
C ILE A 20 -38.07 -0.67 9.59
N GLY A 21 -37.57 -1.35 10.62
CA GLY A 21 -36.19 -1.22 11.09
C GLY A 21 -35.17 -1.54 9.99
N ILE A 22 -35.38 -2.61 9.23
CA ILE A 22 -34.52 -2.94 8.07
C ILE A 22 -34.61 -1.88 6.98
N TRP A 23 -35.80 -1.33 6.69
CA TRP A 23 -35.93 -0.26 5.69
C TRP A 23 -35.17 1.00 6.10
N LEU A 24 -35.27 1.41 7.37
CA LEU A 24 -34.52 2.57 7.90
C LEU A 24 -33.01 2.31 7.91
N PHE A 25 -32.58 1.11 8.28
CA PHE A 25 -31.17 0.71 8.21
C PHE A 25 -30.63 0.74 6.77
N LEU A 26 -31.37 0.19 5.80
CA LEU A 26 -30.99 0.25 4.39
C LEU A 26 -30.93 1.69 3.88
N ALA A 27 -31.87 2.55 4.30
CA ALA A 27 -31.84 3.97 3.96
C ALA A 27 -30.59 4.67 4.53
N SER A 28 -30.17 4.36 5.75
CA SER A 28 -28.93 4.90 6.32
C SER A 28 -27.68 4.43 5.58
N GLU A 29 -27.62 3.17 5.16
CA GLU A 29 -26.49 2.64 4.37
C GLU A 29 -26.42 3.32 2.99
N VAL A 30 -27.55 3.53 2.32
CA VAL A 30 -27.60 4.27 1.05
C VAL A 30 -27.08 5.70 1.22
N MET A 31 -27.44 6.37 2.33
CA MET A 31 -26.93 7.72 2.64
C MET A 31 -25.43 7.70 2.95
N LEU A 32 -24.94 6.71 3.72
CA LEU A 32 -23.53 6.53 4.05
C LEU A 32 -22.67 6.36 2.78
N PHE A 33 -23.03 5.40 1.92
CA PHE A 33 -22.33 5.17 0.66
C PHE A 33 -22.52 6.34 -0.31
N GLY A 34 -23.70 6.97 -0.35
CA GLY A 34 -23.95 8.18 -1.13
C GLY A 34 -23.02 9.34 -0.76
N GLY A 35 -22.74 9.53 0.53
CA GLY A 35 -21.74 10.48 1.03
C GLY A 35 -20.32 10.12 0.59
N LEU A 36 -19.92 8.85 0.72
CA LEU A 36 -18.58 8.40 0.32
C LEU A 36 -18.34 8.47 -1.20
N PHE A 37 -19.34 8.13 -2.02
CA PHE A 37 -19.27 8.31 -3.48
C PHE A 37 -19.23 9.78 -3.88
N SER A 38 -19.99 10.65 -3.20
CA SER A 38 -19.91 12.09 -3.42
C SER A 38 -18.52 12.60 -3.08
N ALA A 39 -17.94 12.19 -1.94
CA ALA A 39 -16.58 12.54 -1.57
C ALA A 39 -15.56 12.08 -2.62
N TYR A 40 -15.69 10.85 -3.15
CA TYR A 40 -14.85 10.37 -4.25
C TYR A 40 -14.92 11.28 -5.48
N ILE A 41 -16.13 11.69 -5.90
CA ILE A 41 -16.32 12.58 -7.04
C ILE A 41 -15.66 13.94 -6.78
N PHE A 42 -15.88 14.55 -5.62
CA PHE A 42 -15.25 15.83 -5.27
C PHE A 42 -13.72 15.74 -5.21
N LEU A 43 -13.17 14.69 -4.58
CA LEU A 43 -11.74 14.47 -4.52
C LEU A 43 -11.13 14.28 -5.90
N ARG A 44 -11.84 13.59 -6.81
CA ARG A 44 -11.38 13.36 -8.18
C ARG A 44 -11.42 14.62 -9.03
N LEU A 45 -12.47 15.42 -8.90
CA LEU A 45 -12.63 16.65 -9.67
C LEU A 45 -11.72 17.78 -9.19
N GLY A 46 -11.40 17.81 -7.89
CA GLY A 46 -10.52 18.80 -7.27
C GLY A 46 -9.08 18.34 -7.07
N ALA A 47 -8.65 17.25 -7.72
CA ALA A 47 -7.28 16.76 -7.58
C ALA A 47 -6.31 17.61 -8.42
N ASP A 48 -5.35 18.24 -7.76
CA ASP A 48 -4.24 18.98 -8.39
C ASP A 48 -3.10 18.06 -8.89
N TYR A 49 -3.33 16.75 -8.92
CA TYR A 49 -2.38 15.74 -9.34
C TYR A 49 -3.05 14.74 -10.29
N PRO A 50 -2.28 14.00 -11.11
CA PRO A 50 -2.84 12.99 -12.00
C PRO A 50 -3.57 11.91 -11.20
N TRP A 51 -4.91 11.90 -11.28
CA TRP A 51 -5.71 10.88 -10.61
C TRP A 51 -5.27 9.49 -11.11
N PRO A 52 -5.17 8.47 -10.23
CA PRO A 52 -4.61 7.19 -10.63
C PRO A 52 -5.45 6.48 -11.70
N VAL A 53 -4.76 5.76 -12.60
CA VAL A 53 -5.33 5.15 -13.82
C VAL A 53 -4.71 3.76 -14.01
N HIS A 54 -5.50 2.77 -14.45
CA HIS A 54 -5.09 1.36 -14.63
C HIS A 54 -4.65 0.60 -13.37
N ASP A 55 -4.82 1.18 -12.19
CA ASP A 55 -4.48 0.50 -10.94
C ASP A 55 -5.41 -0.66 -10.56
N LEU A 56 -6.55 -0.81 -11.24
CA LEU A 56 -7.58 -1.80 -10.90
C LEU A 56 -7.69 -2.86 -12.00
N ASP A 57 -7.68 -4.12 -11.58
CA ASP A 57 -7.95 -5.25 -12.46
C ASP A 57 -9.46 -5.33 -12.76
N VAL A 58 -9.81 -4.99 -14.00
CA VAL A 58 -11.21 -4.99 -14.47
C VAL A 58 -11.75 -6.42 -14.57
N THR A 59 -10.91 -7.40 -14.91
CA THR A 59 -11.31 -8.80 -15.09
C THR A 59 -11.66 -9.45 -13.76
N LEU A 60 -10.84 -9.27 -12.74
CA LEU A 60 -11.15 -9.72 -11.38
C LEU A 60 -12.39 -9.00 -10.82
N GLY A 61 -12.53 -7.70 -11.07
CA GLY A 61 -13.72 -6.93 -10.72
C GLY A 61 -15.00 -7.46 -11.39
N PHE A 62 -14.91 -7.82 -12.67
CA PHE A 62 -16.02 -8.38 -13.45
C PHE A 62 -16.48 -9.73 -12.90
N TRP A 63 -15.55 -10.66 -12.65
CA TRP A 63 -15.89 -11.96 -12.07
C TRP A 63 -16.50 -11.83 -10.67
N ASN A 64 -15.96 -10.94 -9.83
CA ASN A 64 -16.55 -10.64 -8.53
C ASN A 64 -17.98 -10.10 -8.65
N THR A 65 -18.27 -9.30 -9.68
CA THR A 65 -19.62 -8.78 -9.93
C THR A 65 -20.58 -9.91 -10.31
N ILE A 66 -20.16 -10.85 -11.17
CA ILE A 66 -20.95 -12.04 -11.50
C ILE A 66 -21.28 -12.85 -10.23
N VAL A 67 -20.29 -13.08 -9.37
CA VAL A 67 -20.46 -13.82 -8.12
C VAL A 67 -21.50 -13.13 -7.21
N LEU A 68 -21.46 -11.81 -7.08
CA LEU A 68 -22.43 -11.05 -6.26
C LEU A 68 -23.85 -11.08 -6.84
N ILE A 69 -23.99 -10.97 -8.17
CA ILE A 69 -25.31 -11.07 -8.82
C ILE A 69 -25.87 -12.48 -8.65
N ALA A 70 -25.07 -13.52 -8.88
CA ALA A 70 -25.47 -14.91 -8.65
C ALA A 70 -25.87 -15.15 -7.19
N SER A 71 -25.11 -14.61 -6.24
CA SER A 71 -25.42 -14.65 -4.81
C SER A 71 -26.80 -14.03 -4.50
N SER A 72 -27.12 -12.90 -5.11
CA SER A 72 -28.41 -12.22 -4.96
C SER A 72 -29.58 -13.07 -5.46
N VAL A 73 -29.41 -13.79 -6.58
CA VAL A 73 -30.42 -14.74 -7.07
C VAL A 73 -30.60 -15.89 -6.07
N THR A 74 -29.50 -16.44 -5.54
CA THR A 74 -29.57 -17.57 -4.59
C THR A 74 -30.29 -17.21 -3.30
N VAL A 75 -30.08 -16.02 -2.72
CA VAL A 75 -30.78 -15.63 -1.48
C VAL A 75 -32.29 -15.42 -1.69
N VAL A 76 -32.70 -14.93 -2.86
CA VAL A 76 -34.12 -14.83 -3.24
C VAL A 76 -34.75 -16.22 -3.40
N MET A 77 -34.01 -17.16 -4.01
CA MET A 77 -34.45 -18.55 -4.14
C MET A 77 -34.53 -19.27 -2.79
N ALA A 78 -33.62 -18.98 -1.85
CA ALA A 78 -33.71 -19.45 -0.48
C ALA A 78 -35.00 -18.95 0.20
N TRP A 79 -35.29 -17.64 0.08
CA TRP A 79 -36.53 -17.05 0.59
C TRP A 79 -37.79 -17.68 -0.02
N ALA A 80 -37.82 -17.89 -1.34
CA ALA A 80 -38.94 -18.54 -2.01
C ALA A 80 -39.12 -20.00 -1.54
N SER A 81 -38.01 -20.73 -1.37
CA SER A 81 -38.01 -22.12 -0.92
C SER A 81 -38.58 -22.26 0.49
N VAL A 82 -38.21 -21.35 1.43
CA VAL A 82 -38.78 -21.37 2.78
C VAL A 82 -40.26 -21.00 2.80
N LYS A 83 -40.71 -20.07 1.93
CA LYS A 83 -42.13 -19.75 1.76
C LYS A 83 -42.95 -20.93 1.25
N LEU A 84 -42.37 -21.75 0.37
CA LEU A 84 -42.97 -22.99 -0.15
C LEU A 84 -42.76 -24.21 0.77
N ARG A 85 -42.20 -24.01 1.97
CA ARG A 85 -41.88 -25.07 2.95
C ARG A 85 -40.93 -26.15 2.41
N ARG A 86 -40.07 -25.80 1.44
CA ARG A 86 -39.04 -26.67 0.86
C ARG A 86 -37.69 -26.45 1.55
N TYR A 87 -37.57 -26.96 2.78
CA TYR A 87 -36.43 -26.69 3.66
C TYR A 87 -35.08 -27.21 3.10
N GLY A 88 -35.07 -28.35 2.41
CA GLY A 88 -33.85 -28.85 1.77
C GLY A 88 -33.28 -27.89 0.71
N GLN A 89 -34.16 -27.31 -0.13
CA GLN A 89 -33.76 -26.32 -1.13
C GLN A 89 -33.31 -25.00 -0.47
N TYR A 90 -33.99 -24.57 0.60
CA TYR A 90 -33.56 -23.41 1.40
C TYR A 90 -32.11 -23.55 1.89
N LYS A 91 -31.75 -24.70 2.48
CA LYS A 91 -30.39 -24.97 2.97
C LYS A 91 -29.35 -24.91 1.86
N ILE A 92 -29.64 -25.52 0.71
CA ILE A 92 -28.74 -25.51 -0.46
C ILE A 92 -28.51 -24.07 -0.94
N TYR A 93 -29.58 -23.29 -1.14
CA TYR A 93 -29.44 -21.92 -1.63
C TYR A 93 -28.71 -21.02 -0.64
N MET A 94 -28.99 -21.13 0.66
CA MET A 94 -28.27 -20.41 1.71
C MET A 94 -26.77 -20.77 1.74
N ALA A 95 -26.44 -22.05 1.62
CA ALA A 95 -25.05 -22.52 1.57
C ALA A 95 -24.32 -21.95 0.34
N ILE A 96 -24.99 -21.90 -0.83
CA ILE A 96 -24.43 -21.29 -2.03
C ILE A 96 -24.20 -19.79 -1.81
N THR A 97 -25.15 -19.06 -1.20
CA THR A 97 -24.98 -17.62 -0.90
C THR A 97 -23.76 -17.38 -0.01
N VAL A 98 -23.59 -18.17 1.06
CA VAL A 98 -22.44 -18.07 1.96
C VAL A 98 -21.13 -18.41 1.23
N LEU A 99 -21.14 -19.44 0.37
CA LEU A 99 -19.98 -19.79 -0.46
C LEU A 99 -19.61 -18.66 -1.43
N CYS A 100 -20.58 -18.03 -2.08
CA CYS A 100 -20.34 -16.88 -2.95
C CYS A 100 -19.72 -15.70 -2.17
N ALA A 101 -20.17 -15.44 -0.95
CA ALA A 101 -19.56 -14.43 -0.09
C ALA A 101 -18.10 -14.78 0.26
N ALA A 102 -17.80 -16.04 0.55
CA ALA A 102 -16.43 -16.49 0.80
C ALA A 102 -15.53 -16.33 -0.44
N ILE A 103 -16.00 -16.71 -1.63
CA ILE A 103 -15.28 -16.53 -2.90
C ILE A 103 -14.99 -15.04 -3.14
N PHE A 104 -15.99 -14.18 -2.95
CA PHE A 104 -15.83 -12.74 -3.09
C PHE A 104 -14.74 -12.19 -2.14
N MET A 105 -14.78 -12.58 -0.86
CA MET A 105 -13.80 -12.14 0.13
C MET A 105 -12.39 -12.67 -0.17
N PHE A 106 -12.27 -13.90 -0.66
CA PHE A 106 -10.99 -14.48 -1.08
C PHE A 106 -10.37 -13.69 -2.23
N ASN A 107 -11.13 -13.46 -3.31
CA ASN A 107 -10.66 -12.69 -4.46
C ASN A 107 -10.26 -11.26 -4.05
N LYS A 108 -11.03 -10.61 -3.19
CA LYS A 108 -10.69 -9.27 -2.67
C LYS A 108 -9.42 -9.26 -1.82
N SER A 109 -9.18 -10.32 -1.05
CA SER A 109 -7.95 -10.46 -0.27
C SER A 109 -6.73 -10.60 -1.18
N LEU A 110 -6.83 -11.34 -2.29
CA LEU A 110 -5.77 -11.45 -3.29
C LEU A 110 -5.49 -10.11 -3.99
N GLU A 111 -6.55 -9.38 -4.39
CA GLU A 111 -6.43 -8.05 -5.00
C GLU A 111 -5.72 -7.06 -4.05
N TYR A 112 -6.06 -7.07 -2.76
CA TYR A 112 -5.42 -6.22 -1.77
C TYR A 112 -3.96 -6.60 -1.52
N LYS A 113 -3.66 -7.90 -1.45
CA LYS A 113 -2.29 -8.38 -1.29
C LYS A 113 -1.41 -7.90 -2.46
N ALA A 114 -1.89 -8.04 -3.70
CA ALA A 114 -1.16 -7.57 -4.88
C ALA A 114 -0.90 -6.06 -4.81
N LYS A 115 -1.89 -5.26 -4.40
CA LYS A 115 -1.72 -3.81 -4.20
C LYS A 115 -0.70 -3.48 -3.10
N PHE A 116 -0.73 -4.19 -1.98
CA PHE A 116 0.22 -3.93 -0.89
C PHE A 116 1.67 -4.29 -1.22
N ALA A 117 1.87 -5.19 -2.19
CA ALA A 117 3.18 -5.55 -2.73
C ALA A 117 3.66 -4.60 -3.84
N HIS A 118 2.78 -3.71 -4.34
CA HIS A 118 3.10 -2.75 -5.40
C HIS A 118 3.40 -1.38 -4.82
N TYR A 119 4.46 -0.76 -5.31
CA TYR A 119 5.05 0.47 -4.80
C TYR A 119 5.03 1.59 -5.83
N ALA A 120 4.80 2.81 -5.35
CA ALA A 120 4.96 4.02 -6.12
C ALA A 120 6.05 4.90 -5.51
N VAL A 121 6.89 5.44 -6.37
CA VAL A 121 8.02 6.30 -6.03
C VAL A 121 7.88 7.59 -6.83
N LYS A 122 7.61 8.68 -6.13
CA LYS A 122 7.54 10.01 -6.71
C LYS A 122 8.92 10.67 -6.70
N LEU A 123 9.41 11.02 -7.87
CA LEU A 123 10.67 11.72 -8.07
C LEU A 123 10.53 13.24 -7.85
N THR A 124 11.66 13.94 -7.81
CA THR A 124 11.75 15.40 -7.57
C THR A 124 11.15 16.25 -8.69
N ASP A 125 11.13 15.74 -9.92
CA ASP A 125 10.57 16.40 -11.10
C ASP A 125 9.06 16.16 -11.28
N GLY A 126 8.45 15.37 -10.40
CA GLY A 126 7.03 15.00 -10.46
C GLY A 126 6.74 13.65 -11.13
N THR A 127 7.74 12.98 -11.69
CA THR A 127 7.59 11.64 -12.26
C THR A 127 7.21 10.63 -11.19
N ILE A 128 6.34 9.67 -11.51
CA ILE A 128 6.03 8.55 -10.62
C ILE A 128 6.47 7.25 -11.29
N LEU A 129 7.37 6.52 -10.63
CA LEU A 129 7.73 5.16 -10.99
C LEU A 129 6.87 4.19 -10.18
N THR A 130 6.27 3.20 -10.83
CA THR A 130 5.57 2.10 -10.18
C THR A 130 6.35 0.81 -10.31
N GLY A 131 6.21 -0.09 -9.34
CA GLY A 131 6.96 -1.34 -9.39
C GLY A 131 6.92 -2.17 -8.11
N HIS A 132 7.78 -3.18 -8.09
CA HIS A 132 7.94 -4.10 -6.97
C HIS A 132 9.31 -3.93 -6.33
N LEU A 133 9.42 -4.18 -5.03
CA LEU A 133 10.73 -4.30 -4.40
C LEU A 133 11.37 -5.63 -4.82
N PRO A 134 12.70 -5.69 -4.99
CA PRO A 134 13.39 -6.93 -5.33
C PRO A 134 13.20 -7.98 -4.21
N GLU A 135 13.22 -9.25 -4.60
CA GLU A 135 13.17 -10.39 -3.68
C GLU A 135 14.57 -11.00 -3.49
N ASP A 136 14.83 -11.59 -2.32
CA ASP A 136 16.02 -12.40 -2.07
C ASP A 136 15.88 -13.83 -2.64
N ASP A 137 16.95 -14.62 -2.57
CA ASP A 137 16.97 -16.04 -3.01
C ASP A 137 15.95 -16.93 -2.28
N HIS A 138 15.33 -16.43 -1.20
CA HIS A 138 14.31 -17.09 -0.40
C HIS A 138 12.92 -16.50 -0.60
N HIS A 139 12.71 -15.66 -1.64
CA HIS A 139 11.46 -14.98 -1.96
C HIS A 139 10.94 -14.02 -0.88
N HIS A 140 11.83 -13.44 -0.07
CA HIS A 140 11.48 -12.36 0.84
C HIS A 140 11.74 -11.01 0.17
N THR A 141 10.79 -10.10 0.29
CA THR A 141 10.93 -8.74 -0.23
C THR A 141 12.05 -8.03 0.52
N ILE A 142 13.05 -7.57 -0.23
CA ILE A 142 14.18 -6.81 0.29
C ILE A 142 13.68 -5.38 0.52
N PRO A 143 13.54 -4.95 1.79
CA PRO A 143 13.05 -3.61 2.07
C PRO A 143 14.15 -2.59 1.73
N TYR A 144 13.74 -1.40 1.30
CA TYR A 144 14.65 -0.27 1.26
C TYR A 144 15.23 -0.01 2.66
N GLN A 145 16.55 -0.06 2.77
CA GLN A 145 17.30 0.14 4.01
C GLN A 145 18.33 1.25 3.80
N ILE A 146 18.51 2.05 4.84
CA ILE A 146 19.58 3.03 4.93
C ILE A 146 20.71 2.38 5.71
N LYS A 147 21.88 2.27 5.08
CA LYS A 147 23.06 1.60 5.63
C LYS A 147 24.09 2.61 6.08
N PHE A 148 24.50 2.49 7.33
CA PHE A 148 25.61 3.20 7.93
C PHE A 148 26.73 2.22 8.25
N GLY A 149 27.96 2.69 8.16
CA GLY A 149 29.09 1.97 8.72
C GLY A 149 30.07 2.94 9.37
N GLU A 150 31.21 2.40 9.80
CA GLU A 150 32.17 3.16 10.60
C GLU A 150 31.50 3.78 11.85
N ILE A 151 30.48 3.12 12.41
CA ILE A 151 29.76 3.64 13.56
C ILE A 151 30.66 3.57 14.79
N THR A 152 30.93 4.73 15.38
CA THR A 152 31.88 4.91 16.50
C THR A 152 31.20 5.30 17.80
N GLU A 153 30.04 5.94 17.74
CA GLU A 153 29.30 6.42 18.91
C GLU A 153 27.83 6.02 18.82
N LEU A 154 27.29 5.48 19.91
CA LEU A 154 25.88 5.20 20.09
C LEU A 154 25.39 5.96 21.33
N SER A 155 24.41 6.83 21.16
CA SER A 155 23.81 7.64 22.22
C SER A 155 22.36 7.21 22.43
N LEU A 156 22.14 6.34 23.43
CA LEU A 156 20.83 5.80 23.79
C LEU A 156 20.00 6.88 24.49
N SER A 157 18.79 7.13 24.00
CA SER A 157 17.85 8.10 24.58
C SER A 157 16.86 7.39 25.50
N ILE A 158 16.75 7.86 26.75
CA ILE A 158 15.94 7.22 27.78
C ILE A 158 14.98 8.26 28.38
N PRO A 159 13.67 8.12 28.26
CA PRO A 159 12.72 9.04 28.90
C PRO A 159 12.80 8.90 30.43
N VAL A 160 12.89 10.04 31.13
CA VAL A 160 13.02 10.09 32.61
C VAL A 160 11.71 9.72 33.29
N LYS A 161 10.57 10.17 32.75
CA LYS A 161 9.27 9.73 33.22
C LYS A 161 8.94 8.39 32.57
N LYS A 162 8.70 7.36 33.37
CA LYS A 162 8.07 6.11 32.90
C LYS A 162 6.71 6.47 32.29
N SER A 163 6.64 6.56 30.97
CA SER A 163 5.39 6.39 30.25
C SER A 163 4.91 4.95 30.44
N ALA A 164 3.64 4.65 30.15
CA ALA A 164 3.10 3.29 30.24
C ALA A 164 3.83 2.25 29.34
N ILE A 165 4.80 2.69 28.53
CA ILE A 165 5.69 1.90 27.70
C ILE A 165 7.09 2.07 28.28
N THR A 166 7.71 0.99 28.74
CA THR A 166 9.11 1.01 29.18
C THR A 166 9.95 1.20 27.93
N ALA A 167 10.68 2.30 27.81
CA ALA A 167 11.57 2.50 26.68
C ALA A 167 12.69 1.45 26.77
N ASP A 168 12.80 0.63 25.74
CA ASP A 168 13.85 -0.36 25.55
C ASP A 168 14.66 0.01 24.31
N PRO A 169 15.63 0.94 24.43
CA PRO A 169 16.51 1.31 23.34
C PRO A 169 17.37 0.14 22.86
N VAL A 170 17.66 -0.83 23.75
CA VAL A 170 18.48 -1.99 23.42
C VAL A 170 17.71 -2.91 22.48
N GLY A 171 16.50 -3.33 22.87
CA GLY A 171 15.62 -4.13 22.03
C GLY A 171 15.18 -3.41 20.75
N TYR A 172 15.21 -2.07 20.71
CA TYR A 172 14.89 -1.31 19.50
C TYR A 172 16.08 -1.19 18.53
N VAL A 173 17.28 -0.84 19.02
CA VAL A 173 18.40 -0.40 18.17
C VAL A 173 19.42 -1.49 17.89
N VAL A 174 19.63 -2.42 18.83
CA VAL A 174 20.58 -3.53 18.63
C VAL A 174 20.21 -4.41 17.42
N PRO A 175 18.93 -4.70 17.12
CA PRO A 175 18.57 -5.45 15.92
C PRO A 175 18.95 -4.77 14.59
N HIS A 176 19.24 -3.47 14.59
CA HIS A 176 19.71 -2.75 13.40
C HIS A 176 21.22 -2.83 13.21
N ILE A 177 21.98 -3.28 14.22
CA ILE A 177 23.43 -3.47 14.14
C ILE A 177 23.71 -4.81 13.46
N GLU A 178 24.47 -4.80 12.37
CA GLU A 178 24.73 -6.01 11.57
C GLU A 178 25.79 -6.94 12.21
N ASP A 179 26.58 -6.41 13.15
CA ASP A 179 27.65 -7.15 13.81
C ASP A 179 27.10 -8.16 14.85
N GLU A 180 27.55 -9.42 14.80
CA GLU A 180 27.03 -10.52 15.64
C GLU A 180 27.28 -10.37 17.15
N SER A 181 28.24 -9.52 17.56
CA SER A 181 28.59 -9.31 18.97
C SER A 181 29.25 -7.95 19.19
N PRO A 182 28.49 -6.85 19.14
CA PRO A 182 29.05 -5.52 19.25
C PRO A 182 29.52 -5.26 20.69
N LYS A 183 30.78 -4.85 20.82
CA LYS A 183 31.37 -4.42 22.10
C LYS A 183 31.42 -2.90 22.17
N PHE A 184 31.10 -2.36 23.34
CA PHE A 184 31.06 -0.93 23.59
C PHE A 184 31.92 -0.56 24.79
N LYS A 185 32.41 0.67 24.81
CA LYS A 185 33.07 1.31 25.95
C LYS A 185 32.14 2.35 26.55
N THR A 186 31.99 2.32 27.86
CA THR A 186 31.30 3.37 28.62
C THR A 186 32.17 4.64 28.67
N ALA A 187 31.61 5.74 29.17
CA ALA A 187 32.38 6.98 29.39
C ALA A 187 33.62 6.78 30.28
N ASP A 188 33.58 5.79 31.19
CA ASP A 188 34.68 5.43 32.09
C ASP A 188 35.70 4.47 31.44
N GLY A 189 35.52 4.14 30.15
CA GLY A 189 36.40 3.25 29.39
C GLY A 189 36.21 1.76 29.65
N LYS A 190 35.22 1.36 30.45
CA LYS A 190 34.88 -0.05 30.72
C LYS A 190 34.26 -0.68 29.47
N GLU A 191 34.83 -1.78 28.99
CA GLU A 191 34.25 -2.57 27.90
C GLU A 191 33.06 -3.37 28.41
N ILE A 192 31.95 -3.30 27.67
CA ILE A 192 30.69 -3.97 27.95
C ILE A 192 30.10 -4.54 26.66
N THR A 193 29.27 -5.57 26.81
CA THR A 193 28.31 -5.99 25.79
C THR A 193 26.99 -5.32 26.12
N LEU A 194 26.31 -4.73 25.14
CA LEU A 194 25.04 -4.06 25.36
C LEU A 194 23.89 -5.09 25.38
N ASP A 195 23.40 -5.38 26.58
CA ASP A 195 22.29 -6.28 26.88
C ASP A 195 21.36 -5.65 27.95
N ASP A 196 20.25 -6.30 28.28
CA ASP A 196 19.26 -5.79 29.23
C ASP A 196 19.87 -5.49 30.61
N ALA A 197 20.82 -6.32 31.07
CA ALA A 197 21.44 -6.22 32.38
C ALA A 197 22.41 -5.04 32.47
N SER A 198 23.32 -4.93 31.51
CA SER A 198 24.27 -3.81 31.39
C SER A 198 23.55 -2.49 31.13
N PHE A 199 22.46 -2.48 30.35
CA PHE A 199 21.65 -1.30 30.14
C PHE A 199 20.92 -0.85 31.41
N ALA A 200 20.38 -1.77 32.21
CA ALA A 200 19.77 -1.43 33.49
C ALA A 200 20.76 -0.73 34.44
N GLU A 201 22.03 -1.17 34.48
CA GLU A 201 23.08 -0.54 35.28
C GLU A 201 23.41 0.88 34.79
N LEU A 202 23.56 1.08 33.48
CA LEU A 202 23.93 2.36 32.89
C LEU A 202 22.80 3.39 32.90
N SER A 203 21.57 2.92 32.68
CA SER A 203 20.38 3.78 32.62
C SER A 203 20.03 4.37 33.99
N ALA A 204 20.19 3.60 35.08
CA ALA A 204 19.88 4.08 36.44
C ALA A 204 20.69 5.33 36.81
N ALA A 205 22.00 5.33 36.55
CA ALA A 205 22.87 6.47 36.82
C ALA A 205 22.56 7.67 35.92
N ALA A 206 22.27 7.43 34.64
CA ALA A 206 21.94 8.48 33.68
C ALA A 206 20.57 9.15 33.98
N ILE A 207 19.58 8.37 34.41
CA ILE A 207 18.24 8.86 34.80
C ILE A 207 18.34 9.74 36.05
N ALA A 208 19.02 9.27 37.11
CA ALA A 208 19.18 10.05 38.34
C ALA A 208 19.88 11.39 38.08
N LYS A 209 20.88 11.40 37.19
CA LYS A 209 21.54 12.63 36.75
C LYS A 209 20.58 13.55 35.98
N ALA A 210 19.83 13.02 35.01
CA ALA A 210 18.88 13.81 34.23
C ALA A 210 17.74 14.40 35.08
N GLU A 211 17.27 13.67 36.09
CA GLU A 211 16.29 14.15 37.08
C GLU A 211 16.84 15.36 37.87
N SER A 212 18.08 15.27 38.34
CA SER A 212 18.74 16.37 39.08
C SER A 212 18.95 17.63 38.23
N GLU A 213 19.07 17.47 36.90
CA GLU A 213 19.22 18.55 35.93
C GLU A 213 17.87 19.06 35.37
N GLY A 214 16.74 18.51 35.82
CA GLY A 214 15.40 18.87 35.35
C GLY A 214 15.13 18.50 33.88
N LYS A 215 15.87 17.55 33.32
CA LYS A 215 15.74 17.10 31.92
C LYS A 215 14.64 16.04 31.78
N GLY A 216 13.92 16.08 30.65
CA GLY A 216 12.87 15.10 30.33
C GLY A 216 13.37 13.74 29.85
N SER A 217 14.63 13.66 29.43
CA SER A 217 15.31 12.44 28.98
C SER A 217 16.75 12.39 29.47
N ALA A 218 17.22 11.17 29.73
CA ALA A 218 18.60 10.81 29.99
C ALA A 218 19.26 10.31 28.70
N THR A 219 20.59 10.41 28.64
CA THR A 219 21.38 9.93 27.50
C THR A 219 22.53 9.08 28.00
N VAL A 220 22.64 7.85 27.50
CA VAL A 220 23.80 6.98 27.73
C VAL A 220 24.63 6.96 26.45
N LYS A 221 25.87 7.45 26.53
CA LYS A 221 26.81 7.43 25.41
C LYS A 221 27.74 6.24 25.51
N LEU A 222 27.87 5.53 24.39
CA LEU A 222 28.68 4.34 24.23
C LEU A 222 29.59 4.54 23.02
N THR A 223 30.86 4.16 23.16
CA THR A 223 31.83 4.17 22.05
C THR A 223 32.03 2.74 21.57
N SER A 224 31.90 2.47 20.27
CA SER A 224 32.15 1.12 19.77
C SER A 224 33.64 0.77 19.87
N VAL A 225 33.94 -0.49 20.22
CA VAL A 225 35.33 -0.98 20.27
C VAL A 225 35.86 -1.20 18.85
N THR A 226 35.00 -1.69 17.96
CA THR A 226 35.25 -1.84 16.53
C THR A 226 34.21 -1.02 15.77
N PRO A 227 34.56 -0.37 14.65
CA PRO A 227 33.59 0.38 13.87
C PRO A 227 32.45 -0.54 13.40
N LEU A 228 31.21 -0.21 13.77
CA LEU A 228 30.04 -1.05 13.53
C LEU A 228 29.35 -0.69 12.21
N LYS A 229 28.51 -1.61 11.73
CA LYS A 229 27.56 -1.35 10.66
C LYS A 229 26.13 -1.41 11.19
N ALA A 230 25.28 -0.57 10.62
CA ALA A 230 23.85 -0.62 10.90
C ALA A 230 23.03 -0.45 9.62
N ALA A 231 21.93 -1.18 9.52
CA ALA A 231 20.97 -1.07 8.45
C ALA A 231 19.57 -0.94 9.03
N ALA A 232 18.84 0.09 8.64
CA ALA A 232 17.49 0.34 9.17
C ALA A 232 16.54 0.83 8.09
N LYS A 233 15.25 0.49 8.21
CA LYS A 233 14.23 0.95 7.27
C LYS A 233 13.91 2.42 7.53
N PRO A 234 13.54 3.22 6.51
CA PRO A 234 13.10 4.60 6.73
C PRO A 234 11.93 4.74 7.71
N SER A 235 11.10 3.70 7.86
CA SER A 235 10.00 3.69 8.84
C SER A 235 10.47 3.60 10.29
N GLU A 236 11.68 3.11 10.55
CA GLU A 236 12.27 2.89 11.88
C GLU A 236 13.20 4.04 12.31
N ILE A 237 13.46 4.95 11.38
CA ILE A 237 14.36 6.10 11.54
C ILE A 237 13.50 7.36 11.69
N PHE A 238 13.90 8.26 12.58
CA PHE A 238 13.36 9.60 12.71
C PHE A 238 14.00 10.57 11.70
N GLY A 239 15.33 10.49 11.53
CA GLY A 239 16.08 11.24 10.53
C GLY A 239 17.55 10.81 10.48
N TYR A 240 18.30 11.26 9.47
CA TYR A 240 19.73 10.96 9.33
C TYR A 240 20.45 12.05 8.53
N THR A 241 21.77 12.11 8.65
CA THR A 241 22.70 12.96 7.91
C THR A 241 23.82 12.09 7.31
N ALA A 242 24.82 12.70 6.65
CA ALA A 242 25.98 11.95 6.15
C ALA A 242 26.76 11.23 7.27
N ASP A 243 26.68 11.74 8.50
CA ASP A 243 27.54 11.33 9.63
C ASP A 243 26.74 10.79 10.84
N SER A 244 25.41 10.73 10.76
CA SER A 244 24.59 10.26 11.88
C SER A 244 23.22 9.73 11.47
N ILE A 245 22.70 8.78 12.24
CA ILE A 245 21.34 8.24 12.13
C ILE A 245 20.62 8.41 13.47
N THR A 246 19.35 8.84 13.42
CA THR A 246 18.47 9.02 14.59
C THR A 246 17.29 8.07 14.47
N PHE A 247 17.16 7.15 15.41
CA PHE A 247 16.08 6.18 15.51
C PHE A 247 14.82 6.81 16.12
N ARG A 248 13.66 6.16 15.95
CA ARG A 248 12.37 6.69 16.45
C ARG A 248 12.25 6.78 17.97
N ASP A 249 13.01 5.98 18.70
CA ASP A 249 13.14 6.06 20.16
C ASP A 249 13.99 7.27 20.62
N GLY A 250 14.58 8.01 19.68
CA GLY A 250 15.46 9.14 19.92
C GLY A 250 16.93 8.75 20.08
N THR A 251 17.26 7.46 20.02
CA THR A 251 18.65 7.00 20.01
C THR A 251 19.36 7.48 18.76
N THR A 252 20.62 7.90 18.91
CA THR A 252 21.44 8.37 17.78
C THR A 252 22.70 7.54 17.65
N ALA A 253 23.09 7.19 16.43
CA ALA A 253 24.38 6.59 16.14
C ALA A 253 25.17 7.49 15.19
N LYS A 254 26.46 7.70 15.48
CA LYS A 254 27.38 8.45 14.62
C LYS A 254 28.26 7.49 13.83
N GLY A 255 28.26 7.66 12.53
CA GLY A 255 28.99 6.86 11.57
C GLY A 255 28.79 7.41 10.17
N LYS A 256 29.41 6.81 9.17
CA LYS A 256 29.35 7.26 7.79
C LYS A 256 28.21 6.59 7.03
N LEU A 257 27.42 7.37 6.31
CA LEU A 257 26.43 6.84 5.38
C LEU A 257 27.12 6.05 4.26
N ILE A 258 26.77 4.76 4.14
CA ILE A 258 27.32 3.85 3.11
C ILE A 258 26.39 3.77 1.91
N ASP A 259 25.10 3.58 2.16
CA ASP A 259 24.11 3.37 1.11
C ASP A 259 22.75 3.92 1.55
N ASP A 260 22.17 4.77 0.72
CA ASP A 260 20.82 5.30 0.87
C ASP A 260 19.98 5.10 -0.40
N LYS A 261 20.42 4.21 -1.29
CA LYS A 261 19.76 3.97 -2.56
C LYS A 261 18.63 2.97 -2.42
N MET A 262 17.59 3.18 -3.21
CA MET A 262 16.43 2.29 -3.27
C MET A 262 16.40 1.56 -4.59
N THR A 263 16.35 0.23 -4.53
CA THR A 263 16.17 -0.60 -5.72
C THR A 263 14.69 -0.87 -5.96
N LEU A 264 14.23 -0.67 -7.19
CA LEU A 264 12.85 -0.90 -7.63
C LEU A 264 12.84 -1.66 -8.96
N LEU A 265 12.04 -2.72 -9.03
CA LEU A 265 11.67 -3.40 -10.27
C LEU A 265 10.54 -2.61 -10.93
N VAL A 266 10.86 -1.79 -11.93
CA VAL A 266 9.90 -0.81 -12.48
C VAL A 266 8.99 -1.46 -13.51
N ASP A 267 7.68 -1.32 -13.33
CA ASP A 267 6.65 -1.79 -14.26
C ASP A 267 5.81 -0.66 -14.87
N GLY A 268 6.05 0.58 -14.46
CA GLY A 268 5.34 1.73 -14.99
C GLY A 268 6.06 3.06 -14.75
N ILE A 269 5.92 3.95 -15.73
CA ILE A 269 6.40 5.33 -15.69
C ILE A 269 5.21 6.25 -15.93
N ASP A 270 4.91 7.12 -14.97
CA ASP A 270 3.89 8.16 -15.08
C ASP A 270 4.56 9.54 -15.16
N ALA A 271 4.52 10.15 -16.34
CA ALA A 271 5.07 11.48 -16.61
C ALA A 271 3.99 12.56 -16.68
N ARG A 272 2.73 12.27 -16.31
CA ARG A 272 1.62 13.25 -16.35
C ARG A 272 1.83 14.45 -15.42
N GLY A 273 2.60 14.25 -14.34
CA GLY A 273 2.95 15.31 -13.39
C GLY A 273 4.17 16.15 -13.77
N VAL A 274 4.80 15.88 -14.93
CA VAL A 274 6.08 16.47 -15.35
C VAL A 274 5.84 17.54 -16.41
N ALA A 275 6.50 18.69 -16.29
CA ALA A 275 6.33 19.80 -17.23
C ALA A 275 6.85 19.48 -18.65
N GLN A 276 7.93 18.71 -18.77
CA GLN A 276 8.49 18.21 -20.04
C GLN A 276 8.63 16.67 -19.93
N PRO A 277 7.61 15.90 -20.34
CA PRO A 277 7.58 14.44 -20.15
C PRO A 277 8.76 13.71 -20.79
N ASP A 278 9.25 14.19 -21.93
CA ASP A 278 10.43 13.67 -22.63
C ASP A 278 11.73 13.86 -21.84
N LYS A 279 11.77 14.82 -20.91
CA LYS A 279 12.92 15.09 -20.03
C LYS A 279 12.67 14.70 -18.58
N SER A 280 11.71 13.80 -18.37
CA SER A 280 11.49 13.19 -17.08
C SER A 280 12.80 12.62 -16.52
N LEU A 281 12.99 12.77 -15.21
CA LEU A 281 14.10 12.21 -14.48
C LEU A 281 14.16 10.69 -14.64
N ALA A 282 13.03 10.00 -14.88
CA ALA A 282 13.04 8.56 -15.20
C ALA A 282 13.93 8.23 -16.41
N PHE A 283 14.09 9.15 -17.36
CA PHE A 283 14.90 8.98 -18.56
C PHE A 283 16.35 9.47 -18.40
N ASP A 284 16.76 9.82 -17.18
CA ASP A 284 18.17 10.03 -16.86
C ASP A 284 18.96 8.74 -17.15
N HIS A 285 20.18 8.88 -17.66
CA HIS A 285 21.11 7.77 -17.91
C HIS A 285 21.37 6.87 -16.69
N ARG A 286 21.14 7.39 -15.47
CA ARG A 286 21.23 6.63 -14.21
C ARG A 286 20.07 5.67 -13.99
N TYR A 287 18.92 5.91 -14.64
CA TYR A 287 17.67 5.17 -14.42
C TYR A 287 17.24 4.44 -15.69
N LEU A 288 16.16 4.88 -16.36
CA LEU A 288 15.56 4.23 -17.53
C LEU A 288 15.84 5.01 -18.82
N GLY A 289 17.00 5.66 -18.96
CA GLY A 289 17.34 6.45 -20.16
C GLY A 289 17.20 5.70 -21.48
N ALA A 290 17.45 4.38 -21.52
CA ALA A 290 17.26 3.56 -22.71
C ALA A 290 15.79 3.41 -23.16
N TRP A 291 14.83 3.67 -22.26
CA TRP A 291 13.39 3.59 -22.52
C TRP A 291 12.81 4.90 -23.09
N GLN A 292 13.58 6.00 -23.05
CA GLN A 292 13.13 7.31 -23.52
C GLN A 292 12.65 7.29 -24.99
N PRO A 293 13.35 6.65 -25.95
CA PRO A 293 12.90 6.68 -27.35
C PRO A 293 11.56 5.98 -27.53
N ALA A 294 11.37 4.83 -26.88
CA ALA A 294 10.12 4.07 -26.92
C ALA A 294 8.95 4.84 -26.28
N PHE A 295 9.21 5.51 -25.16
CA PHE A 295 8.22 6.38 -24.51
C PHE A 295 7.77 7.51 -25.44
N VAL A 296 8.73 8.21 -26.06
CA VAL A 296 8.44 9.33 -26.97
C VAL A 296 7.66 8.86 -28.20
N ALA A 297 8.05 7.74 -28.79
CA ALA A 297 7.35 7.18 -29.94
C ALA A 297 5.90 6.80 -29.60
N ASN A 298 5.67 6.17 -28.45
CA ASN A 298 4.33 5.81 -27.97
C ASN A 298 3.47 7.06 -27.71
N ARG A 299 4.04 8.07 -27.04
CA ARG A 299 3.38 9.35 -26.78
C ARG A 299 2.94 10.03 -28.07
N ASP A 300 3.88 10.16 -29.01
CA ASP A 300 3.66 10.90 -30.26
C ASP A 300 2.64 10.16 -31.16
N HIS A 301 2.65 8.82 -31.15
CA HIS A 301 1.63 8.01 -31.81
C HIS A 301 0.21 8.29 -31.29
N HIS A 302 0.00 8.24 -29.97
CA HIS A 302 -1.33 8.47 -29.40
C HIS A 302 -1.79 9.92 -29.55
N ILE A 303 -0.87 10.88 -29.53
CA ILE A 303 -1.20 12.27 -29.83
C ILE A 303 -1.67 12.40 -31.29
N ALA A 304 -0.94 11.81 -32.25
CA ALA A 304 -1.33 11.83 -33.65
C ALA A 304 -2.68 11.15 -33.90
N GLU A 305 -2.90 9.97 -33.32
CA GLU A 305 -4.18 9.25 -33.41
C GLU A 305 -5.34 10.07 -32.83
N PHE A 306 -5.11 10.75 -31.69
CA PHE A 306 -6.13 11.60 -31.08
C PHE A 306 -6.44 12.84 -31.92
N GLU A 307 -5.43 13.50 -32.47
CA GLU A 307 -5.61 14.68 -33.33
C GLU A 307 -6.34 14.32 -34.63
N GLU A 308 -6.10 13.12 -35.19
CA GLU A 308 -6.84 12.59 -36.33
C GLU A 308 -8.32 12.31 -35.98
N LYS A 309 -8.55 11.63 -34.86
CA LYS A 309 -9.90 11.18 -34.46
C LYS A 309 -10.75 12.32 -33.87
N TYR A 310 -10.13 13.31 -33.23
CA TYR A 310 -10.79 14.39 -32.50
C TYR A 310 -10.16 15.76 -32.80
N PRO A 311 -10.24 16.25 -34.04
CA PRO A 311 -9.52 17.46 -34.48
C PRO A 311 -9.94 18.76 -33.77
N THR A 312 -11.13 18.79 -33.17
CA THR A 312 -11.66 19.96 -32.45
C THR A 312 -11.51 19.88 -30.93
N ARG A 313 -10.99 18.75 -30.41
CA ARG A 313 -10.92 18.51 -28.97
C ARG A 313 -9.58 18.96 -28.42
N ASP A 314 -9.64 19.68 -27.30
CA ASP A 314 -8.44 20.11 -26.57
C ASP A 314 -7.70 18.89 -25.99
N LYS A 315 -6.46 18.69 -26.45
CA LYS A 315 -5.58 17.60 -26.03
C LYS A 315 -5.20 17.69 -24.56
N ASP A 316 -5.00 18.91 -24.06
CA ASP A 316 -4.55 19.16 -22.69
C ASP A 316 -5.67 18.95 -21.67
N LYS A 317 -6.92 18.83 -22.13
CA LYS A 317 -8.09 18.51 -21.29
C LYS A 317 -8.55 17.07 -21.42
N SER A 318 -7.93 16.28 -22.29
CA SER A 318 -8.30 14.89 -22.50
C SER A 318 -7.58 13.99 -21.52
N ALA A 319 -8.25 13.64 -20.41
CA ALA A 319 -7.72 12.69 -19.43
C ALA A 319 -7.39 11.32 -20.05
N THR A 320 -8.15 10.89 -21.07
CA THR A 320 -7.86 9.66 -21.83
C THR A 320 -6.56 9.78 -22.61
N LEU A 321 -6.36 10.89 -23.34
CA LEU A 321 -5.13 11.08 -24.09
C LEU A 321 -3.92 11.16 -23.16
N GLN A 322 -3.98 11.99 -22.11
CA GLN A 322 -2.89 12.12 -21.15
C GLN A 322 -2.53 10.77 -20.52
N LYS A 323 -3.53 9.93 -20.26
CA LYS A 323 -3.33 8.57 -19.76
C LYS A 323 -2.64 7.67 -20.78
N GLU A 324 -2.98 7.75 -22.05
CA GLU A 324 -2.42 6.85 -23.08
C GLU A 324 -1.04 7.31 -23.58
N SER A 325 -0.79 8.62 -23.56
CA SER A 325 0.44 9.21 -24.09
C SER A 325 1.51 9.47 -23.03
N LEU A 326 1.15 9.71 -21.76
CA LEU A 326 2.10 10.09 -20.70
C LEU A 326 2.26 9.06 -19.58
N PHE A 327 1.54 7.93 -19.66
CA PHE A 327 1.73 6.78 -18.78
C PHE A 327 2.21 5.60 -19.62
N TYR A 328 3.33 5.01 -19.23
CA TYR A 328 3.98 3.95 -19.98
C TYR A 328 4.21 2.72 -19.11
N LYS A 329 3.57 1.61 -19.46
CA LYS A 329 3.74 0.32 -18.78
C LYS A 329 4.95 -0.43 -19.33
N ILE A 330 5.66 -1.10 -18.43
CA ILE A 330 6.84 -1.89 -18.74
C ILE A 330 6.57 -3.36 -18.38
N HIS A 331 6.78 -4.25 -19.35
CA HIS A 331 6.55 -5.69 -19.21
C HIS A 331 7.81 -6.53 -19.53
N SER A 332 8.94 -5.88 -19.77
CA SER A 332 10.22 -6.52 -20.09
C SER A 332 11.37 -5.80 -19.42
N SER A 333 12.45 -6.52 -19.12
CA SER A 333 13.68 -5.96 -18.56
C SER A 333 14.49 -5.14 -19.57
N THR A 334 14.33 -5.45 -20.86
CA THR A 334 14.99 -4.77 -21.96
C THR A 334 14.05 -3.78 -22.65
N PRO A 335 14.56 -2.61 -23.07
CA PRO A 335 13.76 -1.64 -23.82
C PRO A 335 13.35 -2.23 -25.18
N PRO A 336 12.13 -1.95 -25.65
CA PRO A 336 11.71 -2.34 -26.99
C PRO A 336 12.43 -1.49 -28.06
N ALA A 337 12.33 -1.91 -29.32
CA ALA A 337 12.80 -1.09 -30.44
C ALA A 337 12.10 0.28 -30.42
N ALA A 338 12.80 1.35 -30.81
CA ALA A 338 12.29 2.72 -30.71
C ALA A 338 11.00 2.95 -31.52
N ASP A 339 10.75 2.14 -32.54
CA ASP A 339 9.61 2.13 -33.44
C ASP A 339 8.54 1.08 -33.08
N ALA A 340 8.73 0.31 -32.00
CA ALA A 340 7.74 -0.62 -31.48
C ALA A 340 6.59 0.16 -30.80
N VAL A 341 5.76 0.75 -31.64
CA VAL A 341 4.52 1.43 -31.24
C VAL A 341 3.42 0.39 -31.16
N HIS A 342 2.83 0.21 -29.99
CA HIS A 342 1.72 -0.71 -29.83
C HIS A 342 0.43 -0.01 -30.22
N SER A 343 -0.16 -0.42 -31.35
CA SER A 343 -1.53 -0.03 -31.68
C SER A 343 -2.45 -0.62 -30.62
N GLY A 344 -3.12 0.25 -29.86
CA GLY A 344 -3.99 -0.17 -28.75
C GLY A 344 -5.05 -1.16 -29.23
N ASP A 345 -4.90 -2.43 -28.86
CA ASP A 345 -5.90 -3.44 -29.13
C ASP A 345 -7.01 -3.31 -28.07
N LYS A 346 -7.98 -2.43 -28.34
CA LYS A 346 -9.35 -2.33 -27.78
C LYS A 346 -9.56 -2.33 -26.24
N HIS A 347 -8.53 -2.45 -25.41
CA HIS A 347 -8.64 -2.45 -23.95
C HIS A 347 -7.45 -1.73 -23.30
N GLY A 348 -7.37 -0.40 -23.49
CA GLY A 348 -6.44 0.47 -22.78
C GLY A 348 -5.02 0.45 -23.34
N ALA A 349 -4.26 1.51 -23.07
CA ALA A 349 -2.84 1.59 -23.42
C ALA A 349 -2.06 0.44 -22.77
N GLU A 350 -1.77 -0.60 -23.55
CA GLU A 350 -0.95 -1.73 -23.18
C GLU A 350 0.15 -1.89 -24.24
N ALA A 351 1.40 -1.71 -23.81
CA ALA A 351 2.56 -2.06 -24.61
C ALA A 351 2.91 -3.53 -24.34
N HIS A 352 2.93 -4.38 -25.37
CA HIS A 352 3.32 -5.80 -25.24
C HIS A 352 4.65 -6.04 -25.95
N ALA A 353 5.74 -6.32 -25.22
CA ALA A 353 6.94 -6.86 -25.84
C ALA A 353 6.63 -8.20 -26.55
N PRO A 354 7.32 -8.55 -27.66
CA PRO A 354 7.11 -9.82 -28.34
C PRO A 354 7.44 -10.97 -27.37
N ALA A 355 6.59 -11.99 -27.36
CA ALA A 355 6.83 -13.22 -26.64
C ALA A 355 8.06 -13.92 -27.23
N GLU A 356 9.24 -13.65 -26.67
CA GLU A 356 10.37 -14.56 -26.85
C GLU A 356 10.16 -15.77 -25.93
N GLY A 357 10.08 -16.93 -26.55
CA GLY A 357 9.78 -18.21 -25.89
C GLY A 357 10.77 -18.53 -24.78
N GLY A 358 10.26 -18.57 -23.55
CA GLY A 358 10.97 -19.11 -22.40
C GLY A 358 9.95 -19.50 -21.35
N HIS A 359 9.76 -20.81 -21.13
CA HIS A 359 9.02 -21.31 -19.99
C HIS A 359 9.80 -20.95 -18.70
N GLY A 360 9.45 -19.85 -18.06
CA GLY A 360 9.97 -19.44 -16.76
C GLY A 360 9.06 -18.37 -16.15
N GLY A 361 8.33 -18.70 -15.10
CA GLY A 361 7.32 -17.84 -14.46
C GLY A 361 7.90 -16.75 -13.57
N GLY A 362 8.75 -15.87 -14.11
CA GLY A 362 9.21 -14.65 -13.45
C GLY A 362 8.94 -13.45 -14.36
N HIS A 363 8.18 -12.46 -13.88
CA HIS A 363 8.01 -11.21 -14.61
C HIS A 363 9.34 -10.44 -14.58
N ASP A 364 10.02 -10.36 -15.70
CA ASP A 364 11.33 -9.71 -15.80
C ASP A 364 11.13 -8.20 -16.02
N TYR A 365 11.39 -7.40 -14.99
CA TYR A 365 11.23 -5.93 -14.99
C TYR A 365 12.61 -5.26 -14.89
N PRO A 366 12.80 -4.05 -15.47
CA PRO A 366 14.05 -3.32 -15.32
C PRO A 366 14.28 -2.95 -13.86
N THR A 367 15.46 -3.32 -13.36
CA THR A 367 15.90 -2.97 -12.02
C THR A 367 16.52 -1.58 -12.02
N VAL A 368 15.93 -0.65 -11.28
CA VAL A 368 16.39 0.74 -11.16
C VAL A 368 16.86 1.00 -9.75
N VAL A 369 18.08 1.53 -9.61
CA VAL A 369 18.64 1.96 -8.32
C VAL A 369 18.50 3.48 -8.23
N ILE A 370 17.56 3.94 -7.40
CA ILE A 370 17.17 5.34 -7.27
C ILE A 370 17.89 5.98 -6.08
N ASP A 371 18.55 7.12 -6.31
CA ASP A 371 19.20 7.88 -5.25
C ASP A 371 18.14 8.55 -4.34
N LYS A 372 18.36 8.55 -3.02
CA LYS A 372 17.41 9.18 -2.08
C LYS A 372 17.10 10.64 -2.41
N LYS A 373 18.12 11.41 -2.82
CA LYS A 373 18.01 12.84 -3.16
C LYS A 373 16.98 13.10 -4.27
N ASP A 374 16.73 12.10 -5.11
CA ASP A 374 15.79 12.18 -6.23
C ASP A 374 14.39 11.70 -5.84
N ILE A 375 14.18 11.17 -4.62
CA ILE A 375 12.90 10.67 -4.11
C ILE A 375 12.23 11.71 -3.19
N THR A 376 11.06 12.20 -3.60
CA THR A 376 10.22 13.07 -2.75
C THR A 376 9.29 12.26 -1.85
N PHE A 377 8.72 11.19 -2.37
CA PHE A 377 7.77 10.35 -1.65
C PHE A 377 7.81 8.92 -2.18
N PHE A 378 7.64 7.95 -1.29
CA PHE A 378 7.53 6.54 -1.64
C PHE A 378 6.54 5.87 -0.69
N SER A 379 5.69 5.01 -1.23
CA SER A 379 4.76 4.19 -0.46
C SER A 379 4.28 3.02 -1.31
N ASN A 380 3.84 1.94 -0.67
CA ASN A 380 3.00 0.95 -1.34
C ASN A 380 1.59 1.49 -1.62
N PHE A 381 0.80 0.77 -2.41
CA PHE A 381 -0.57 1.14 -2.79
C PHE A 381 -1.54 0.93 -1.61
N THR A 382 -1.38 1.77 -0.59
CA THR A 382 -2.13 1.81 0.65
C THR A 382 -2.85 3.16 0.79
N PRO A 383 -3.75 3.32 1.77
CA PRO A 383 -4.40 4.61 2.04
C PRO A 383 -3.45 5.80 2.20
N LYS A 384 -2.18 5.55 2.54
CA LYS A 384 -1.16 6.57 2.72
C LYS A 384 -0.67 7.17 1.40
N LEU A 385 -0.80 6.45 0.28
CA LEU A 385 -0.20 6.85 -0.99
C LEU A 385 -0.82 8.15 -1.53
N ASN A 386 -2.15 8.21 -1.58
CA ASN A 386 -2.89 9.40 -2.04
C ASN A 386 -4.36 9.32 -1.62
N THR A 387 -5.11 10.39 -1.86
CA THR A 387 -6.55 10.48 -1.52
C THR A 387 -7.40 9.48 -2.27
N TYR A 388 -7.00 9.06 -3.49
CA TYR A 388 -7.67 7.98 -4.22
C TYR A 388 -7.63 6.65 -3.48
N TYR A 389 -6.45 6.20 -3.04
CA TYR A 389 -6.33 4.95 -2.29
C TYR A 389 -7.04 5.02 -0.94
N ALA A 390 -6.98 6.17 -0.26
CA ALA A 390 -7.69 6.36 1.00
C ALA A 390 -9.21 6.13 0.85
N ILE A 391 -9.84 6.78 -0.13
CA ILE A 391 -11.28 6.61 -0.36
C ILE A 391 -11.63 5.24 -0.96
N TYR A 392 -10.77 4.69 -1.83
CA TYR A 392 -10.92 3.33 -2.37
C TYR A 392 -11.00 2.29 -1.26
N PHE A 393 -10.00 2.23 -0.36
CA PHE A 393 -9.96 1.27 0.74
C PHE A 393 -11.07 1.50 1.77
N THR A 394 -11.50 2.75 1.96
CA THR A 394 -12.64 3.06 2.83
C THR A 394 -13.94 2.49 2.26
N LEU A 395 -14.25 2.78 0.99
CA LEU A 395 -15.46 2.30 0.31
C LEU A 395 -15.50 0.77 0.25
N THR A 396 -14.41 0.17 -0.23
CA THR A 396 -14.33 -1.27 -0.45
C THR A 396 -14.15 -2.05 0.85
N GLY A 397 -13.43 -1.51 1.82
CA GLY A 397 -13.27 -2.09 3.16
C GLY A 397 -14.57 -2.11 3.95
N LEU A 398 -15.33 -1.00 3.95
CA LEU A 398 -16.64 -0.95 4.58
C LEU A 398 -17.63 -1.94 3.94
N HIS A 399 -17.63 -2.01 2.61
CA HIS A 399 -18.43 -3.00 1.89
C HIS A 399 -18.02 -4.45 2.25
N GLY A 400 -16.71 -4.74 2.31
CA GLY A 400 -16.21 -6.04 2.74
C GLY A 400 -16.66 -6.41 4.15
N LEU A 401 -16.61 -5.46 5.10
CA LEU A 401 -17.11 -5.65 6.47
C LEU A 401 -18.61 -5.97 6.47
N HIS A 402 -19.40 -5.24 5.67
CA HIS A 402 -20.82 -5.51 5.50
C HIS A 402 -21.08 -6.94 4.96
N VAL A 403 -20.32 -7.38 3.94
CA VAL A 403 -20.43 -8.72 3.37
C VAL A 403 -20.08 -9.80 4.40
N VAL A 404 -19.02 -9.62 5.18
CA VAL A 404 -18.62 -10.55 6.24
C VAL A 404 -19.70 -10.65 7.32
N ALA A 405 -20.21 -9.51 7.81
CA ALA A 405 -21.28 -9.48 8.79
C ALA A 405 -22.54 -10.19 8.28
N GLY A 406 -22.94 -9.91 7.04
CA GLY A 406 -24.05 -10.59 6.38
C GLY A 406 -23.84 -12.10 6.25
N ALA A 407 -22.66 -12.53 5.80
CA ALA A 407 -22.32 -13.94 5.66
C ALA A 407 -22.36 -14.68 7.01
N LEU A 408 -21.88 -14.07 8.09
CA LEU A 408 -21.96 -14.64 9.45
C LEU A 408 -23.40 -14.81 9.91
N VAL A 409 -24.27 -13.83 9.67
CA VAL A 409 -25.70 -13.92 9.99
C VAL A 409 -26.38 -15.02 9.17
N LEU A 410 -26.11 -15.10 7.87
CA LEU A 410 -26.68 -16.16 7.01
C LEU A 410 -26.19 -17.54 7.41
N LEU A 411 -24.90 -17.67 7.75
CA LEU A 411 -24.32 -18.91 8.26
C LEU A 411 -24.96 -19.32 9.59
N TYR A 412 -25.19 -18.38 10.50
CA TYR A 412 -25.92 -18.63 11.74
C TYR A 412 -27.33 -19.20 11.47
N PHE A 413 -28.09 -18.60 10.54
CA PHE A 413 -29.40 -19.12 10.16
C PHE A 413 -29.33 -20.51 9.53
N LEU A 414 -28.32 -20.77 8.70
CA LEU A 414 -28.12 -22.07 8.05
C LEU A 414 -27.83 -23.19 9.06
N VAL A 415 -27.02 -22.90 10.09
CA VAL A 415 -26.55 -23.91 11.06
C VAL A 415 -27.55 -24.13 12.19
N PHE A 416 -28.13 -23.06 12.74
CA PHE A 416 -28.91 -23.12 13.98
C PHE A 416 -30.42 -23.02 13.78
N ASN A 417 -30.88 -22.50 12.63
CA ASN A 417 -32.32 -22.30 12.35
C ASN A 417 -32.78 -22.99 11.06
N GLY A 418 -31.97 -23.92 10.53
CA GLY A 418 -32.18 -24.59 9.24
C GLY A 418 -33.00 -25.86 9.29
#